data_AF-A0A3A9VJT5-F1
#
_entry.id   AF-A0A3A9VJT5-F1
#
_cell.length_a   1.000
_cell.length_b   1.000
_cell.length_c   1.000
_cell.angle_alpha   90.00
_cell.angle_beta   90.00
_cell.angle_gamma   90.00
#
_symmetry.space_group_name_H-M   'P 1'
#
loop_
_entity.id
_entity.type
_entity.pdbx_description
1 polymer ?
#
loop_
_entity_poly.entity_id
_entity_poly.type
_entity_poly.pdbx_seq_one_letter_code
_entity_poly.pdbx_strand_id
1 'polypeptide(L)'
;MKNFRNQRIIASLILGVLCITSCEKSEDVITKETIELNDEGFRSETGNNDLILDVKNEDVQYPVLHMSFDKSISKKEAEFQWNEAIKEYLKKNPIKNTKGSASDWHYWIQTETGDELYNQTDGLARAKVSFNTSAGNHHTSYVDLNNGDDRKSGQWDYYFFRASIVGQLVSWVEAEHAHLELTGTNGWVVKSFFVKIYPGDQTGYASSTLQDGVYGSFILSSPNIWLDNDYLNTWDRYNTGNVGIGRVIF
;
A
#
# COMPACT_ATOMS: atom_id res chain seq x y z
N MET A 1 -54.22 71.10 5.76
CA MET A 1 -53.97 70.60 7.13
C MET A 1 -54.15 69.08 7.14
N LYS A 2 -53.10 68.36 7.57
CA LYS A 2 -52.99 66.90 7.77
C LYS A 2 -53.04 66.03 6.49
N ASN A 3 -52.18 65.05 6.27
CA ASN A 3 -50.86 64.72 6.83
C ASN A 3 -50.21 63.69 5.89
N PHE A 4 -48.91 63.84 5.69
CA PHE A 4 -48.01 62.83 5.14
C PHE A 4 -47.82 61.66 6.11
N ARG A 5 -47.62 60.46 5.58
CA ARG A 5 -46.62 59.47 6.04
C ARG A 5 -46.37 58.51 4.87
N ASN A 6 -45.25 58.70 4.16
CA ASN A 6 -44.01 57.92 4.33
C ASN A 6 -44.21 56.46 3.89
N GLN A 7 -43.44 55.88 2.97
CA GLN A 7 -42.13 56.23 2.41
C GLN A 7 -42.04 55.48 1.07
N ARG A 8 -41.73 56.20 -0.02
CA ARG A 8 -40.40 56.18 -0.68
C ARG A 8 -40.08 54.82 -1.31
N ILE A 9 -39.63 54.70 -2.55
CA ILE A 9 -39.27 55.56 -3.68
C ILE A 9 -38.85 54.48 -4.72
N ILE A 10 -39.42 54.43 -5.93
CA ILE A 10 -38.94 55.19 -7.11
C ILE A 10 -37.48 54.76 -7.38
N ALA A 11 -37.03 54.29 -8.53
CA ALA A 11 -37.38 54.51 -9.93
C ALA A 11 -36.46 53.53 -10.68
N SER A 12 -36.94 52.69 -11.60
CA SER A 12 -37.08 53.03 -13.02
C SER A 12 -35.82 53.67 -13.64
N LEU A 13 -35.10 52.95 -14.49
CA LEU A 13 -34.43 53.45 -15.71
C LEU A 13 -33.78 52.22 -16.39
N ILE A 14 -34.25 51.67 -17.51
CA ILE A 14 -34.44 52.21 -18.88
C ILE A 14 -33.42 51.55 -19.81
N LEU A 15 -33.94 51.06 -20.94
CA LEU A 15 -33.30 50.83 -22.25
C LEU A 15 -32.03 49.94 -22.29
N GLY A 16 -31.89 49.00 -23.22
CA GLY A 16 -32.53 48.93 -24.52
C GLY A 16 -31.46 48.76 -25.59
N VAL A 17 -31.52 47.61 -26.24
CA VAL A 17 -31.25 47.35 -27.66
C VAL A 17 -29.83 47.59 -28.21
N LEU A 18 -29.48 46.67 -29.12
CA LEU A 18 -28.58 46.79 -30.27
C LEU A 18 -27.24 46.06 -30.10
N CYS A 19 -27.03 44.91 -30.74
CA CYS A 19 -26.95 44.63 -32.20
C CYS A 19 -25.51 44.73 -32.71
N ILE A 20 -25.04 43.63 -33.33
CA ILE A 20 -24.10 43.51 -34.48
C ILE A 20 -22.76 44.26 -34.35
N THR A 21 -21.60 43.63 -34.54
CA THR A 21 -21.05 43.23 -35.85
C THR A 21 -19.76 42.43 -35.60
N SER A 22 -19.54 41.32 -36.32
CA SER A 22 -18.60 41.22 -37.45
C SER A 22 -17.12 41.44 -37.11
N CYS A 23 -16.33 40.37 -37.22
CA CYS A 23 -15.04 40.45 -37.87
C CYS A 23 -14.89 39.22 -38.78
N GLU A 24 -14.37 39.51 -39.96
CA GLU A 24 -14.55 38.80 -41.22
C GLU A 24 -13.56 37.64 -41.41
N LYS A 25 -13.87 36.84 -42.43
CA LYS A 25 -12.99 35.88 -43.11
C LYS A 25 -11.63 36.50 -43.50
N SER A 26 -10.59 35.67 -43.45
CA SER A 26 -9.67 35.54 -44.59
C SER A 26 -9.04 34.16 -44.64
N GLU A 27 -9.01 33.63 -45.86
CA GLU A 27 -8.47 32.35 -46.30
C GLU A 27 -6.93 32.32 -46.26
N ASP A 28 -6.44 31.08 -46.40
CA ASP A 28 -5.17 30.66 -47.00
C ASP A 28 -3.88 30.46 -46.19
N VAL A 29 -3.57 29.15 -46.08
CA VAL A 29 -2.33 28.44 -46.45
C VAL A 29 -1.00 29.08 -46.01
N ILE A 30 -0.25 28.35 -45.17
CA ILE A 30 1.09 27.77 -45.48
C ILE A 30 1.64 27.13 -44.20
N THR A 31 1.94 25.85 -44.32
CA THR A 31 2.79 25.00 -43.47
C THR A 31 3.90 25.74 -42.73
N LYS A 32 3.94 25.59 -41.40
CA LYS A 32 5.17 25.66 -40.61
C LYS A 32 5.37 24.32 -39.93
N GLU A 33 6.48 23.68 -40.28
CA GLU A 33 7.13 22.66 -39.46
C GLU A 33 7.27 23.18 -38.02
N THR A 34 6.88 22.36 -37.05
CA THR A 34 7.53 22.36 -35.75
C THR A 34 8.19 21.00 -35.59
N ILE A 35 9.50 21.06 -35.73
CA ILE A 35 10.50 20.07 -35.41
C ILE A 35 10.60 19.93 -33.88
N GLU A 36 10.75 18.68 -33.43
CA GLU A 36 11.39 18.18 -32.18
C GLU A 36 10.82 18.54 -30.79
N LEU A 37 10.54 17.50 -30.01
CA LEU A 37 11.45 17.06 -28.93
C LEU A 37 11.25 15.56 -28.63
N ASN A 38 12.38 14.87 -28.55
CA ASN A 38 12.57 13.46 -28.23
C ASN A 38 12.46 13.18 -26.71
N ASP A 39 12.18 11.92 -26.40
CA ASP A 39 12.66 11.07 -25.28
C ASP A 39 12.44 11.48 -23.81
N GLU A 40 11.83 10.55 -23.07
CA GLU A 40 12.34 9.94 -21.82
C GLU A 40 11.39 8.77 -21.51
N GLY A 41 11.74 7.48 -21.51
CA GLY A 41 13.02 6.83 -21.23
C GLY A 41 12.86 6.05 -19.92
N PHE A 42 12.91 4.71 -20.00
CA PHE A 42 12.69 3.69 -18.96
C PHE A 42 11.29 3.06 -18.86
N ARG A 43 10.95 2.24 -19.86
CA ARG A 43 10.14 1.04 -19.63
C ARG A 43 11.10 -0.10 -19.34
N SER A 44 11.06 -0.65 -18.14
CA SER A 44 11.78 -1.90 -17.85
C SER A 44 11.03 -3.03 -18.54
N GLU A 45 11.61 -3.64 -19.56
CA GLU A 45 11.15 -4.94 -20.05
C GLU A 45 11.43 -5.99 -18.96
N THR A 46 10.53 -6.14 -17.98
CA THR A 46 10.59 -7.28 -17.06
C THR A 46 10.10 -8.51 -17.82
N GLY A 47 11.05 -9.36 -18.20
CA GLY A 47 10.81 -10.58 -18.97
C GLY A 47 10.07 -11.68 -18.21
N ASN A 48 8.79 -11.50 -17.90
CA ASN A 48 7.90 -12.58 -17.48
C ASN A 48 6.74 -12.69 -18.47
N ASN A 49 6.96 -13.51 -19.51
CA ASN A 49 5.89 -13.97 -20.40
C ASN A 49 4.94 -14.91 -19.65
N ASP A 50 3.67 -14.55 -19.77
CA ASP A 50 2.49 -15.42 -19.85
C ASP A 50 2.31 -16.52 -18.79
N LEU A 51 1.39 -16.24 -17.87
CA LEU A 51 0.34 -17.18 -17.46
C LEU A 51 -0.82 -16.34 -16.88
N ILE A 52 -1.85 -16.08 -17.69
CA ILE A 52 -3.16 -15.64 -17.18
C ILE A 52 -3.75 -16.86 -16.45
N LEU A 53 -3.46 -16.99 -15.16
CA LEU A 53 -4.22 -17.86 -14.27
C LEU A 53 -5.50 -17.10 -13.90
N ASP A 54 -6.65 -17.72 -14.16
CA ASP A 54 -7.96 -17.24 -13.71
C ASP A 54 -8.02 -17.37 -12.17
N VAL A 55 -7.48 -16.38 -11.46
CA VAL A 55 -7.38 -16.35 -9.99
C VAL A 55 -8.73 -15.95 -9.37
N LYS A 56 -9.76 -16.77 -9.57
CA LYS A 56 -11.05 -16.59 -8.90
C LYS A 56 -11.24 -17.43 -7.64
N ASN A 57 -10.22 -18.15 -7.18
CA ASN A 57 -10.32 -19.04 -6.01
C ASN A 57 -9.03 -19.05 -5.14
N GLU A 58 -8.46 -17.88 -4.84
CA GLU A 58 -7.46 -17.79 -3.78
C GLU A 58 -8.11 -17.17 -2.54
N ASP A 59 -8.07 -17.88 -1.41
CA ASP A 59 -8.59 -17.39 -0.13
C ASP A 59 -7.78 -16.16 0.31
N VAL A 60 -8.20 -14.95 -0.08
CA VAL A 60 -7.49 -13.73 0.29
C VAL A 60 -7.64 -13.47 1.79
N GLN A 61 -6.52 -13.25 2.47
CA GLN A 61 -6.47 -12.89 3.88
C GLN A 61 -6.43 -11.37 4.04
N TYR A 62 -7.33 -10.82 4.86
CA TYR A 62 -7.37 -9.39 5.19
C TYR A 62 -6.55 -9.04 6.44
N PRO A 63 -6.02 -7.80 6.54
CA PRO A 63 -5.33 -7.34 7.73
C PRO A 63 -6.31 -7.22 8.91
N VAL A 64 -5.83 -7.56 10.11
CA VAL A 64 -6.58 -7.36 11.36
C VAL A 64 -6.44 -5.92 11.90
N LEU A 65 -5.43 -5.20 11.42
CA LEU A 65 -5.19 -3.78 11.69
C LEU A 65 -4.43 -3.21 10.48
N HIS A 66 -4.79 -2.00 10.05
CA HIS A 66 -4.09 -1.27 9.00
C HIS A 66 -4.00 0.22 9.37
N MET A 67 -2.86 0.83 9.06
CA MET A 67 -2.66 2.27 9.19
C MET A 67 -1.77 2.78 8.05
N SER A 68 -2.10 3.94 7.53
CA SER A 68 -1.28 4.66 6.56
C SER A 68 -0.83 6.00 7.13
N PHE A 69 0.42 6.37 6.86
CA PHE A 69 1.03 7.60 7.33
C PHE A 69 1.60 8.36 6.16
N ASP A 70 1.13 9.60 5.96
CA ASP A 70 1.61 10.46 4.89
C ASP A 70 3.09 10.87 5.10
N LYS A 71 3.70 11.39 4.04
CA LYS A 71 5.12 11.75 4.03
C LYS A 71 5.53 12.86 5.00
N SER A 72 4.57 13.60 5.56
CA SER A 72 4.86 14.63 6.58
C SER A 72 5.13 14.01 7.96
N ILE A 73 4.67 12.79 8.20
CA ILE A 73 4.93 12.05 9.43
C ILE A 73 6.29 11.36 9.31
N SER A 74 7.17 11.60 10.29
CA SER A 74 8.47 10.93 10.32
C SER A 74 8.30 9.43 10.54
N LYS A 75 9.18 8.61 9.96
CA LYS A 75 9.17 7.15 10.15
C LYS A 75 9.11 6.74 11.62
N LYS A 76 9.88 7.40 12.49
CA LYS A 76 9.91 7.12 13.93
C LYS A 76 8.54 7.37 14.59
N GLU A 77 7.86 8.43 14.18
CA GLU A 77 6.53 8.76 14.67
C GLU A 77 5.47 7.78 14.14
N ALA A 78 5.53 7.44 12.86
CA ALA A 78 4.68 6.40 12.26
C ALA A 78 4.84 5.05 12.98
N GLU A 79 6.08 4.59 13.19
CA GLU A 79 6.39 3.37 13.92
C GLU A 79 5.89 3.43 15.38
N PHE A 80 6.01 4.59 16.04
CA PHE A 80 5.48 4.76 17.39
C PHE A 80 3.96 4.60 17.43
N GLN A 81 3.23 5.31 16.56
CA GLN A 81 1.77 5.24 16.47
C GLN A 81 1.30 3.83 16.09
N TRP A 82 1.97 3.18 15.14
CA TRP A 82 1.71 1.81 14.74
C TRP A 82 1.87 0.82 15.90
N ASN A 83 2.97 0.91 16.64
CA ASN A 83 3.23 0.03 17.79
C ASN A 83 2.20 0.24 18.91
N GLU A 84 1.73 1.46 19.14
CA GLU A 84 0.64 1.70 20.10
C GLU A 84 -0.68 1.08 19.61
N ALA A 85 -1.00 1.18 18.33
CA ALA A 85 -2.19 0.56 17.75
C ALA A 85 -2.16 -0.97 17.85
N ILE A 86 -1.01 -1.62 17.62
CA ILE A 86 -0.82 -3.06 17.85
C ILE A 86 -1.08 -3.40 19.32
N LYS A 87 -0.47 -2.66 20.27
CA LYS A 87 -0.68 -2.91 21.70
C LYS A 87 -2.15 -2.79 22.09
N GLU A 88 -2.85 -1.80 21.58
CA GLU A 88 -4.30 -1.66 21.80
C GLU A 88 -5.10 -2.82 21.23
N TYR A 89 -4.77 -3.24 20.00
CA TYR A 89 -5.40 -4.40 19.37
C TYR A 89 -5.21 -5.66 20.22
N LEU A 90 -3.98 -5.95 20.66
CA LEU A 90 -3.68 -7.13 21.47
C LEU A 90 -4.35 -7.08 22.85
N LYS A 91 -4.43 -5.90 23.48
CA LYS A 91 -5.19 -5.71 24.74
C LYS A 91 -6.68 -6.01 24.59
N LYS A 92 -7.29 -5.65 23.45
CA LYS A 92 -8.70 -5.90 23.14
C LYS A 92 -8.97 -7.35 22.75
N ASN A 93 -7.94 -8.07 22.27
CA ASN A 93 -8.04 -9.44 21.77
C ASN A 93 -7.08 -10.40 22.51
N PRO A 94 -7.21 -10.56 23.85
CA PRO A 94 -6.32 -11.44 24.60
C PRO A 94 -6.61 -12.91 24.28
N ILE A 95 -5.55 -13.72 24.08
CA ILE A 95 -5.68 -15.17 23.99
C ILE A 95 -5.38 -15.80 25.36
N LYS A 96 -6.15 -16.85 25.72
CA LYS A 96 -5.97 -17.58 26.98
C LYS A 96 -4.96 -18.72 26.79
N ASN A 97 -3.89 -18.71 27.58
CA ASN A 97 -2.96 -19.82 27.83
C ASN A 97 -2.33 -20.52 26.60
N THR A 98 -1.24 -19.93 26.09
CA THR A 98 -0.30 -20.60 25.18
C THR A 98 1.12 -20.46 25.76
N LYS A 99 1.56 -21.46 26.54
CA LYS A 99 2.93 -21.54 27.05
C LYS A 99 3.72 -22.54 26.20
N GLY A 100 4.78 -22.11 25.52
CA GLY A 100 5.72 -23.00 24.81
C GLY A 100 5.32 -23.40 23.39
N SER A 101 4.16 -22.91 22.91
CA SER A 101 3.68 -23.14 21.55
C SER A 101 2.47 -22.24 21.26
N ALA A 102 2.34 -21.77 20.03
CA ALA A 102 1.22 -20.97 19.57
C ALA A 102 0.42 -21.68 18.46
N SER A 103 -0.90 -21.53 18.48
CA SER A 103 -1.79 -21.96 17.38
C SER A 103 -1.85 -20.96 16.24
N ASP A 104 -1.49 -19.71 16.52
CA ASP A 104 -1.38 -18.62 15.57
C ASP A 104 -0.16 -17.75 15.90
N TRP A 105 0.31 -16.98 14.92
CA TRP A 105 1.31 -15.94 15.13
C TRP A 105 0.92 -14.70 14.34
N HIS A 106 1.36 -13.55 14.83
CA HIS A 106 1.12 -12.27 14.19
C HIS A 106 2.39 -11.78 13.49
N TYR A 107 2.19 -11.12 12.36
CA TYR A 107 3.25 -10.48 11.60
C TYR A 107 2.69 -9.22 10.98
N TRP A 108 3.56 -8.29 10.61
CA TRP A 108 3.14 -7.13 9.82
C TRP A 108 3.97 -6.96 8.57
N ILE A 109 3.31 -6.39 7.57
CA ILE A 109 3.90 -5.91 6.34
C ILE A 109 3.95 -4.39 6.42
N GLN A 110 5.06 -3.82 5.98
CA GLN A 110 5.21 -2.38 5.83
C GLN A 110 5.75 -2.05 4.45
N THR A 111 5.12 -1.11 3.78
CA THR A 111 5.56 -0.60 2.48
C THR A 111 5.86 0.89 2.58
N GLU A 112 6.84 1.35 1.82
CA GLU A 112 7.09 2.78 1.58
C GLU A 112 6.95 3.01 0.08
N THR A 113 6.06 3.93 -0.28
CA THR A 113 5.89 4.39 -1.65
C THR A 113 6.92 5.46 -1.97
N GLY A 114 7.41 5.47 -3.21
CA GLY A 114 8.29 6.51 -3.75
C GLY A 114 7.77 7.93 -3.57
N ASP A 115 8.59 8.94 -3.91
CA ASP A 115 8.17 10.36 -3.99
C ASP A 115 8.11 10.89 -5.44
N GLU A 116 8.65 10.12 -6.40
CA GLU A 116 8.71 10.42 -7.84
C GLU A 116 7.35 10.70 -8.51
N LEU A 117 7.37 11.30 -9.69
CA LEU A 117 6.15 11.49 -10.49
C LEU A 117 5.57 10.14 -10.94
N TYR A 118 4.24 10.03 -10.95
CA TYR A 118 3.49 8.85 -11.41
C TYR A 118 3.73 7.55 -10.64
N ASN A 119 4.11 7.66 -9.37
CA ASN A 119 4.57 6.53 -8.57
C ASN A 119 3.53 5.90 -7.62
N GLN A 120 2.33 6.48 -7.60
CA GLN A 120 1.24 6.13 -6.70
C GLN A 120 0.15 5.39 -7.46
N THR A 121 -0.56 4.50 -6.77
CA THR A 121 -1.55 3.66 -7.45
C THR A 121 -2.77 3.34 -6.59
N ASP A 122 -3.92 3.32 -7.26
CA ASP A 122 -5.17 2.74 -6.76
C ASP A 122 -5.34 1.28 -7.26
N GLY A 123 -4.32 0.74 -7.94
CA GLY A 123 -4.30 -0.65 -8.40
C GLY A 123 -4.35 -1.62 -7.22
N LEU A 124 -4.93 -2.80 -7.46
CA LEU A 124 -5.00 -3.83 -6.42
C LEU A 124 -3.60 -4.34 -6.12
N ALA A 125 -3.21 -4.27 -4.86
CA ALA A 125 -1.97 -4.83 -4.35
C ALA A 125 -2.22 -6.03 -3.44
N ARG A 126 -1.34 -7.01 -3.50
CA ARG A 126 -1.36 -8.18 -2.60
C ARG A 126 0.05 -8.66 -2.33
N ALA A 127 0.21 -9.42 -1.25
CA ALA A 127 1.49 -10.05 -0.95
C ALA A 127 1.30 -11.51 -0.56
N LYS A 128 2.41 -12.24 -0.50
CA LYS A 128 2.46 -13.58 0.10
C LYS A 128 3.74 -13.69 0.90
N VAL A 129 3.66 -14.31 2.06
CA VAL A 129 4.79 -14.51 2.95
C VAL A 129 5.00 -16.01 3.15
N SER A 130 6.26 -16.41 3.09
CA SER A 130 6.68 -17.78 3.38
C SER A 130 7.40 -17.80 4.72
N PHE A 131 7.04 -18.76 5.54
CA PHE A 131 7.61 -18.97 6.86
C PHE A 131 8.21 -20.37 6.98
N ASN A 132 9.36 -20.45 7.62
CA ASN A 132 9.86 -21.69 8.19
C ASN A 132 9.34 -21.78 9.63
N THR A 133 8.76 -22.93 10.00
CA THR A 133 8.21 -23.14 11.34
C THR A 133 8.65 -24.48 11.93
N SER A 134 8.46 -24.64 13.24
CA SER A 134 8.67 -25.94 13.91
C SER A 134 7.80 -27.07 13.35
N ALA A 135 6.72 -26.75 12.65
CA ALA A 135 5.78 -27.71 12.08
C ALA A 135 5.93 -27.89 10.56
N GLY A 136 6.96 -27.27 9.97
CA GLY A 136 7.26 -27.30 8.53
C GLY A 136 7.10 -25.93 7.87
N ASN A 137 7.25 -25.90 6.54
CA ASN A 137 7.14 -24.67 5.77
C ASN A 137 5.67 -24.28 5.64
N HIS A 138 5.37 -23.00 5.87
CA HIS A 138 4.04 -22.44 5.73
C HIS A 138 4.07 -21.26 4.75
N HIS A 139 3.23 -21.32 3.74
CA HIS A 139 2.98 -20.21 2.83
C HIS A 139 1.61 -19.64 3.16
N THR A 140 1.53 -18.33 3.37
CA THR A 140 0.24 -17.66 3.54
C THR A 140 -0.60 -17.82 2.27
N SER A 141 -1.91 -17.69 2.37
CA SER A 141 -2.66 -17.25 1.20
C SER A 141 -2.22 -15.85 0.79
N TYR A 142 -2.71 -15.35 -0.35
CA TYR A 142 -2.49 -13.95 -0.68
C TYR A 142 -3.10 -13.07 0.41
N VAL A 143 -2.33 -12.11 0.91
CA VAL A 143 -2.82 -11.09 1.80
C VAL A 143 -3.19 -9.85 1.03
N ASP A 144 -4.36 -9.31 1.36
CA ASP A 144 -4.86 -8.07 0.80
C ASP A 144 -4.07 -6.90 1.35
N LEU A 145 -3.56 -6.07 0.45
CA LEU A 145 -2.90 -4.81 0.82
C LEU A 145 -3.75 -3.61 0.42
N ASN A 146 -5.04 -3.76 0.13
CA ASN A 146 -5.90 -2.69 -0.37
C ASN A 146 -6.74 -2.07 0.76
N ASN A 147 -6.60 -0.77 0.99
CA ASN A 147 -7.40 -0.07 2.00
C ASN A 147 -7.90 1.33 1.58
N GLY A 148 -7.79 1.70 0.30
CA GLY A 148 -8.45 2.85 -0.33
C GLY A 148 -7.77 4.20 -0.12
N ASP A 149 -6.84 4.31 0.84
CA ASP A 149 -6.05 5.52 1.13
C ASP A 149 -4.54 5.23 1.16
N ASP A 150 -4.12 4.09 0.61
CA ASP A 150 -2.79 3.53 0.60
C ASP A 150 -1.99 3.87 -0.67
N ARG A 151 -0.68 3.61 -0.65
CA ARG A 151 0.23 3.76 -1.82
C ARG A 151 0.27 5.16 -2.44
N LYS A 152 0.06 6.20 -1.65
CA LYS A 152 0.25 7.60 -2.03
C LYS A 152 1.73 7.99 -2.00
N SER A 153 2.10 9.01 -2.76
CA SER A 153 3.48 9.51 -2.83
C SER A 153 4.09 9.77 -1.44
N GLY A 154 5.20 9.09 -1.14
CA GLY A 154 5.98 9.16 0.10
C GLY A 154 5.33 8.53 1.33
N GLN A 155 4.21 7.80 1.14
CA GLN A 155 3.43 7.22 2.22
C GLN A 155 4.08 5.94 2.78
N TRP A 156 3.88 5.72 4.07
CA TRP A 156 4.14 4.47 4.75
C TRP A 156 2.82 3.76 5.05
N ASP A 157 2.67 2.54 4.57
CA ASP A 157 1.49 1.71 4.84
C ASP A 157 1.89 0.52 5.70
N TYR A 158 1.11 0.24 6.75
CA TYR A 158 1.35 -0.83 7.72
C TYR A 158 0.14 -1.73 7.82
N TYR A 159 0.35 -3.03 7.69
CA TYR A 159 -0.69 -4.05 7.67
C TYR A 159 -0.34 -5.15 8.68
N PHE A 160 -1.20 -5.40 9.66
CA PHE A 160 -1.02 -6.44 10.68
C PHE A 160 -1.87 -7.65 10.31
N PHE A 161 -1.29 -8.84 10.34
CA PHE A 161 -1.91 -10.09 9.95
C PHE A 161 -1.73 -11.15 11.02
N ARG A 162 -2.55 -12.20 10.93
CA ARG A 162 -2.49 -13.39 11.78
C ARG A 162 -2.39 -14.64 10.92
N ALA A 163 -1.30 -15.39 11.03
CA ALA A 163 -1.13 -16.68 10.36
C ALA A 163 -1.34 -17.84 11.34
N SER A 164 -1.67 -19.02 10.82
CA SER A 164 -1.86 -20.24 11.60
C SER A 164 -1.70 -21.47 10.72
N ILE A 165 -1.27 -22.59 11.31
CA ILE A 165 -1.32 -23.90 10.66
C ILE A 165 -2.43 -24.70 11.32
N VAL A 166 -3.51 -24.96 10.58
CA VAL A 166 -4.72 -25.58 11.14
C VAL A 166 -4.39 -26.92 11.80
N GLY A 167 -4.73 -27.04 13.09
CA GLY A 167 -4.52 -28.25 13.87
C GLY A 167 -3.09 -28.50 14.33
N GLN A 168 -2.16 -27.55 14.12
CA GLN A 168 -0.77 -27.68 14.53
C GLN A 168 -0.35 -26.57 15.48
N LEU A 169 0.50 -26.93 16.43
CA LEU A 169 1.13 -26.00 17.36
C LEU A 169 2.54 -25.68 16.88
N VAL A 170 2.89 -24.40 16.90
CA VAL A 170 4.19 -23.90 16.45
C VAL A 170 4.98 -23.37 17.64
N SER A 171 6.20 -23.87 17.85
CA SER A 171 7.11 -23.40 18.91
C SER A 171 8.12 -22.37 18.43
N TRP A 172 8.34 -22.25 17.12
CA TRP A 172 9.13 -21.16 16.53
C TRP A 172 8.72 -20.86 15.09
N VAL A 173 8.96 -19.61 14.67
CA VAL A 173 8.69 -19.11 13.33
C VAL A 173 9.82 -18.21 12.83
N GLU A 174 10.13 -18.33 11.54
CA GLU A 174 11.07 -17.50 10.79
C GLU A 174 10.40 -17.04 9.50
N ALA A 175 10.41 -15.74 9.20
CA ALA A 175 10.09 -15.24 7.87
C ALA A 175 11.24 -15.63 6.94
N GLU A 176 10.95 -16.25 5.79
CA GLU A 176 11.96 -16.76 4.85
C GLU A 176 12.10 -15.87 3.62
N HIS A 177 10.98 -15.65 2.92
CA HIS A 177 10.88 -14.80 1.75
C HIS A 177 9.44 -14.30 1.59
N ALA A 178 9.27 -13.27 0.78
CA ALA A 178 7.97 -12.72 0.45
C ALA A 178 7.94 -12.25 -1.00
N HIS A 179 6.73 -12.11 -1.54
CA HIS A 179 6.53 -11.38 -2.78
C HIS A 179 5.39 -10.39 -2.64
N LEU A 180 5.49 -9.34 -3.42
CA LEU A 180 4.57 -8.22 -3.53
C LEU A 180 4.11 -8.16 -4.98
N GLU A 181 2.81 -7.97 -5.18
CA GLU A 181 2.19 -7.93 -6.50
C GLU A 181 1.29 -6.72 -6.63
N LEU A 182 1.24 -6.17 -7.85
CA LEU A 182 0.34 -5.11 -8.26
C LEU A 182 -0.36 -5.50 -9.56
N THR A 183 -1.66 -5.28 -9.66
CA THR A 183 -2.39 -5.40 -10.93
C THR A 183 -2.52 -4.06 -11.64
N GLY A 184 -2.46 -4.12 -12.97
CA GLY A 184 -2.86 -3.02 -13.84
C GLY A 184 -1.71 -2.15 -14.32
N THR A 185 -2.09 -1.07 -15.01
CA THR A 185 -1.15 -0.22 -15.77
C THR A 185 -0.72 1.04 -15.02
N ASN A 186 -1.31 1.32 -13.86
CA ASN A 186 -0.91 2.44 -13.04
C ASN A 186 0.14 1.97 -12.05
N GLY A 187 1.39 2.25 -12.37
CA GLY A 187 2.51 1.66 -11.65
C GLY A 187 2.72 2.21 -10.24
N TRP A 188 3.52 1.48 -9.47
CA TRP A 188 3.84 1.78 -8.09
C TRP A 188 5.34 1.72 -7.85
N VAL A 189 5.93 2.81 -7.35
CA VAL A 189 7.32 2.78 -6.90
C VAL A 189 7.38 2.28 -5.47
N VAL A 190 7.90 1.07 -5.30
CA VAL A 190 8.11 0.44 -4.00
C VAL A 190 9.53 0.74 -3.54
N LYS A 191 9.69 1.67 -2.59
CA LYS A 191 10.99 1.99 -1.99
C LYS A 191 11.41 0.98 -0.93
N SER A 192 10.46 0.57 -0.08
CA SER A 192 10.69 -0.49 0.89
C SER A 192 9.50 -1.43 1.00
N PHE A 193 9.79 -2.70 1.28
CA PHE A 193 8.84 -3.78 1.53
C PHE A 193 9.41 -4.67 2.63
N PHE A 194 8.87 -4.50 3.84
CA PHE A 194 9.32 -5.20 5.03
C PHE A 194 8.25 -6.16 5.54
N VAL A 195 8.69 -7.31 6.04
CA VAL A 195 7.86 -8.23 6.83
C VAL A 195 8.51 -8.38 8.19
N LYS A 196 7.75 -8.25 9.27
CA LYS A 196 8.28 -8.32 10.63
C LYS A 196 7.42 -9.20 11.52
N ILE A 197 8.07 -10.04 12.31
CA ILE A 197 7.50 -10.82 13.39
C ILE A 197 8.23 -10.40 14.67
N TYR A 198 7.55 -9.66 15.54
CA TYR A 198 8.12 -9.27 16.83
C TYR A 198 7.53 -10.12 17.96
N PRO A 199 8.35 -10.54 18.94
CA PRO A 199 7.85 -11.21 20.14
C PRO A 199 6.82 -10.38 20.92
N GLY A 200 6.98 -9.05 20.94
CA GLY A 200 6.04 -8.14 21.62
C GLY A 200 4.69 -8.01 20.94
N ASP A 201 4.59 -8.43 19.67
CA ASP A 201 3.37 -8.34 18.86
C ASP A 201 2.56 -9.65 18.91
N GLN A 202 2.92 -10.57 19.80
CA GLN A 202 2.25 -11.86 19.95
C GLN A 202 1.24 -11.84 21.10
N THR A 203 0.21 -12.66 20.97
CA THR A 203 -0.85 -12.83 21.98
C THR A 203 -0.40 -13.72 23.15
N GLY A 204 0.55 -14.63 22.89
CA GLY A 204 1.20 -15.49 23.88
C GLY A 204 2.56 -14.99 24.31
N TYR A 205 3.19 -15.70 25.26
CA TYR A 205 4.60 -15.47 25.54
C TYR A 205 5.42 -15.79 24.30
N ALA A 206 6.27 -14.87 23.90
CA ALA A 206 7.22 -15.09 22.84
C ALA A 206 8.56 -14.44 23.20
N SER A 207 9.63 -15.00 22.67
CA SER A 207 10.98 -14.47 22.75
C SER A 207 11.63 -14.54 21.37
N SER A 208 12.83 -13.97 21.24
CA SER A 208 13.63 -14.10 20.02
C SER A 208 15.04 -14.48 20.40
N THR A 209 15.66 -15.33 19.58
CA THR A 209 17.12 -15.41 19.57
C THR A 209 17.66 -14.16 18.88
N LEU A 210 18.63 -13.49 19.50
CA LEU A 210 19.38 -12.43 18.83
C LEU A 210 20.25 -13.10 17.76
N GLN A 211 19.88 -12.94 16.50
CA GLN A 211 20.71 -13.32 15.37
C GLN A 211 21.15 -12.01 14.69
N ASP A 212 22.46 -11.82 14.56
CA ASP A 212 23.06 -10.60 14.00
C ASP A 212 22.59 -9.29 14.68
N GLY A 213 22.30 -9.36 15.99
CA GLY A 213 21.84 -8.22 16.78
C GLY A 213 20.37 -7.85 16.57
N VAL A 214 19.61 -8.66 15.82
CA VAL A 214 18.21 -8.37 15.51
C VAL A 214 17.27 -9.15 16.45
N TYR A 215 16.29 -8.46 17.04
CA TYR A 215 15.30 -9.02 17.96
C TYR A 215 13.95 -9.23 17.24
N GLY A 216 13.66 -10.46 16.83
CA GLY A 216 12.47 -10.88 16.08
C GLY A 216 12.84 -11.73 14.85
N SER A 217 11.91 -11.83 13.90
CA SER A 217 12.17 -12.37 12.57
C SER A 217 11.73 -11.39 11.48
N PHE A 218 12.54 -11.23 10.43
CA PHE A 218 12.42 -10.12 9.50
C PHE A 218 12.73 -10.51 8.07
N ILE A 219 12.02 -9.86 7.15
CA ILE A 219 12.45 -9.65 5.77
C ILE A 219 12.56 -8.13 5.61
N LEU A 220 13.77 -7.64 5.35
CA LEU A 220 14.04 -6.22 5.15
C LEU A 220 14.47 -6.00 3.71
N SER A 221 13.54 -5.63 2.83
CA SER A 221 13.85 -5.30 1.44
C SER A 221 13.61 -3.83 1.12
N SER A 222 14.59 -3.20 0.49
CA SER A 222 14.50 -1.84 -0.07
C SER A 222 14.68 -1.92 -1.58
N PRO A 223 13.69 -2.45 -2.32
CA PRO A 223 13.90 -2.84 -3.70
C PRO A 223 14.09 -1.64 -4.63
N ASN A 224 13.46 -0.51 -4.34
CA ASN A 224 13.48 0.69 -5.18
C ASN A 224 13.15 0.36 -6.65
N ILE A 225 12.00 -0.28 -6.82
CA ILE A 225 11.52 -0.79 -8.11
C ILE A 225 10.19 -0.14 -8.49
N TRP A 226 9.90 -0.19 -9.77
CA TRP A 226 8.59 0.08 -10.31
C TRP A 226 7.85 -1.25 -10.47
N LEU A 227 6.67 -1.37 -9.87
CA LEU A 227 5.72 -2.44 -10.17
C LEU A 227 4.71 -1.90 -11.16
N ASP A 228 4.71 -2.40 -12.39
CA ASP A 228 3.78 -2.01 -13.45
C ASP A 228 3.56 -3.11 -14.47
N ASN A 229 2.45 -3.01 -15.20
CA ASN A 229 2.12 -3.94 -16.25
C ASN A 229 1.57 -3.21 -17.47
N ASP A 230 1.77 -3.75 -18.67
CA ASP A 230 1.13 -3.22 -19.89
C ASP A 230 -0.37 -3.58 -19.96
N TYR A 231 -0.83 -4.53 -19.14
CA TYR A 231 -2.20 -5.05 -19.17
C TYR A 231 -2.95 -4.83 -17.85
N LEU A 232 -4.20 -4.37 -17.95
CA LEU A 232 -5.04 -4.00 -16.80
C LEU A 232 -5.29 -5.13 -15.78
N ASN A 233 -5.29 -6.39 -16.24
CA ASN A 233 -5.69 -7.55 -15.42
C ASN A 233 -4.51 -8.50 -15.13
N THR A 234 -3.28 -8.07 -15.39
CA THR A 234 -2.09 -8.87 -15.16
C THR A 234 -1.37 -8.38 -13.91
N TRP A 235 -0.85 -9.32 -13.14
CA TRP A 235 -0.05 -9.05 -11.96
C TRP A 235 1.42 -8.88 -12.34
N ASP A 236 2.00 -7.74 -12.00
CA ASP A 236 3.44 -7.62 -11.89
C ASP A 236 3.90 -8.01 -10.48
N ARG A 237 5.09 -8.58 -10.36
CA ARG A 237 5.56 -9.22 -9.14
C ARG A 237 7.00 -8.86 -8.81
N TYR A 238 7.20 -8.46 -7.57
CA TYR A 238 8.49 -8.42 -6.91
C TYR A 238 8.67 -9.58 -5.94
N ASN A 239 9.85 -10.22 -5.94
CA ASN A 239 10.22 -11.27 -4.98
C ASN A 239 11.46 -10.84 -4.20
N THR A 240 11.42 -10.96 -2.88
CA THR A 240 12.56 -10.61 -2.01
C THR A 240 13.73 -11.59 -2.13
N GLY A 241 13.49 -12.80 -2.61
CA GLY A 241 14.39 -13.94 -2.44
C GLY A 241 14.46 -14.40 -0.98
N ASN A 242 15.28 -15.41 -0.71
CA ASN A 242 15.48 -15.98 0.62
C ASN A 242 16.42 -15.09 1.45
N VAL A 243 15.89 -13.98 1.94
CA VAL A 243 16.63 -12.94 2.70
C VAL A 243 16.15 -12.82 4.15
N GLY A 244 15.26 -13.71 4.57
CA GLY A 244 14.74 -13.78 5.93
C GLY A 244 15.84 -13.98 6.98
N ILE A 245 15.73 -13.27 8.10
CA ILE A 245 16.66 -13.35 9.24
C ILE A 245 15.92 -13.44 10.57
N GLY A 246 16.57 -14.07 11.57
CA GLY A 246 16.06 -14.14 12.94
C GLY A 246 14.87 -15.09 13.12
N ARG A 247 14.51 -15.33 14.38
CA ARG A 247 13.52 -16.33 14.79
C ARG A 247 12.75 -15.88 16.02
N VAL A 248 11.44 -16.02 15.97
CA VAL A 248 10.56 -15.88 17.13
C VAL A 248 10.25 -17.27 17.71
N ILE A 249 10.29 -17.40 19.03
CA ILE A 249 10.07 -18.64 19.80
C ILE A 249 8.90 -18.42 20.77
N PHE A 250 7.97 -19.37 20.85
CA PHE A 250 6.75 -19.33 21.69
C PHE A 250 6.86 -20.21 22.93
#